data_AF-A0A3N5PA89-F1
#
_entry.id   AF-A0A3N5PA89-F1
#
_cell.length_a   1.000
_cell.length_b   1.000
_cell.length_c   1.000
_cell.angle_alpha   90.00
_cell.angle_beta   90.00
_cell.angle_gamma   90.00
#
_symmetry.space_group_name_H-M   'P 1'
#
loop_
_entity.id
_entity.type
_entity.pdbx_description
1 polymer ?
#
loop_
_entity_poly.entity_id
_entity_poly.type
_entity_poly.pdbx_seq_one_letter_code
_entity_poly.pdbx_strand_id
1 'polypeptide(L)' 'MIRTFLAIDLPGTQRKIIEEHQSRWKSTKADLSWVYPSNMHLTLKFLGEIQESS' A
#
# COMPACT_ATOMS: atom_id res chain seq x y z
N MET A 1 -8.64 -2.55 20.04
CA MET A 1 -9.37 -2.51 18.75
C MET A 1 -8.34 -2.29 17.66
N ILE A 2 -8.33 -3.15 16.65
CA ILE A 2 -7.37 -3.11 15.54
C ILE A 2 -8.15 -2.99 14.24
N ARG A 3 -7.81 -1.99 13.42
CA ARG A 3 -8.29 -1.88 12.05
C ARG A 3 -7.62 -2.95 11.20
N THR A 4 -8.40 -3.89 10.68
CA THR A 4 -7.89 -5.06 9.97
C THR A 4 -8.44 -5.17 8.55
N PHE A 5 -7.68 -5.85 7.70
CA PHE A 5 -8.04 -6.16 6.32
C PHE A 5 -7.27 -7.39 5.86
N LEU A 6 -7.80 -8.06 4.84
CA LEU A 6 -7.10 -9.13 4.12
C LEU A 6 -6.48 -8.55 2.85
N ALA A 7 -5.20 -8.83 2.62
CA ALA A 7 -4.49 -8.38 1.44
C ALA A 7 -3.56 -9.45 0.87
N ILE A 8 -3.21 -9.29 -0.40
CA ILE A 8 -2.11 -9.99 -1.04
C ILE A 8 -0.95 -9.02 -1.25
N ASP A 9 0.26 -9.51 -1.00
CA ASP A 9 1.47 -8.75 -1.28
C ASP A 9 1.66 -8.57 -2.78
N LEU A 10 2.20 -7.41 -3.16
CA LEU A 10 2.61 -7.18 -4.54
C LEU A 10 3.91 -7.96 -4.84
N PRO A 11 3.99 -8.73 -5.93
CA PRO A 11 5.23 -9.36 -6.33
C PRO A 11 6.28 -8.33 -6.77
N GLY A 12 7.56 -8.73 -6.76
CA GLY A 12 8.69 -7.82 -6.98
C GLY A 12 8.65 -7.07 -8.33
N THR A 13 8.15 -7.71 -9.39
CA THR A 13 8.04 -7.07 -10.71
C THR A 13 7.09 -5.88 -10.70
N GLN A 14 5.92 -6.01 -10.06
CA GLN A 14 4.92 -4.94 -9.95
C GLN A 14 5.44 -3.80 -9.07
N ARG A 15 6.15 -4.12 -7.99
CA ARG A 15 6.77 -3.09 -7.12
C ARG A 15 7.76 -2.22 -7.88
N LYS A 16 8.63 -2.82 -8.71
CA LYS A 16 9.58 -2.07 -9.55
C LYS A 16 8.90 -1.11 -10.52
N ILE A 17 7.85 -1.58 -11.21
CA ILE A 17 7.07 -0.76 -12.14
C ILE A 17 6.48 0.46 -11.40
N ILE A 18 5.95 0.25 -10.19
CA ILE A 18 5.41 1.35 -9.38
C ILE A 18 6.51 2.31 -8.92
N GLU A 19 7.66 1.82 -8.50
CA GLU A 19 8.83 2.62 -8.12
C GLU A 19 9.29 3.55 -9.25
N GLU A 20 9.38 3.04 -10.47
CA GLU A 20 9.75 3.80 -11.66
C GLU A 20 8.76 4.94 -11.93
N HIS A 21 7.45 4.64 -11.90
CA HIS A 21 6.41 5.63 -12.13
C HIS A 21 6.34 6.68 -11.01
N GLN A 22 6.36 6.27 -9.74
CA GLN A 22 6.38 7.21 -8.62
C GLN A 22 7.59 8.12 -8.65
N SER A 23 8.77 7.61 -9.00
CA SER A 23 9.99 8.43 -9.10
C SER A 23 9.83 9.54 -10.14
N ARG A 24 9.25 9.21 -11.30
CA ARG A 24 8.93 10.21 -12.32
C ARG A 24 7.88 11.22 -11.84
N TRP A 25 6.84 10.79 -11.15
CA TRP A 25 5.77 11.70 -10.71
C TRP A 25 6.17 12.58 -9.53
N LYS A 26 7.01 12.10 -8.62
CA LYS A 26 7.56 12.90 -7.51
C LYS A 26 8.32 14.13 -8.02
N SER A 27 8.93 14.04 -9.21
CA SER A 27 9.59 15.20 -9.85
C SER A 27 8.65 16.37 -10.15
N THR A 28 7.34 16.12 -10.27
CA THR A 28 6.33 17.16 -10.54
C THR A 28 6.07 18.05 -9.32
N LYS A 29 6.54 17.66 -8.13
CA LYS A 29 6.32 18.37 -6.85
C LYS A 29 4.84 18.65 -6.54
N ALA A 30 3.94 17.82 -7.07
CA ALA A 30 2.55 17.84 -6.67
C ALA A 30 2.42 17.54 -5.16
N ASP A 31 1.49 18.23 -4.50
CA ASP A 31 1.22 18.06 -3.08
C ASP A 31 0.45 16.75 -2.83
N LEU A 32 1.19 15.64 -2.75
CA LEU A 32 0.67 14.28 -2.65
C LEU A 32 1.39 13.50 -1.56
N SER A 33 0.63 12.72 -0.79
CA SER A 33 1.15 11.72 0.14
C SER A 33 1.37 10.39 -0.57
N TRP A 34 2.62 9.95 -0.70
CA TRP A 34 2.99 8.72 -1.40
C TRP A 34 3.07 7.53 -0.44
N VAL A 35 2.39 6.43 -0.78
CA VAL A 35 2.63 5.15 -0.10
C VAL A 35 3.98 4.59 -0.56
N TYR A 36 4.82 4.14 0.38
CA TYR A 36 6.07 3.46 0.07
C TYR A 36 5.77 2.16 -0.70
N PRO A 37 6.47 1.88 -1.81
CA PRO A 37 6.27 0.65 -2.59
C PRO A 37 6.43 -0.65 -1.79
N SER A 38 7.25 -0.64 -0.72
CA SER A 38 7.38 -1.75 0.24
C SER A 38 6.09 -2.02 1.04
N ASN A 39 5.26 -1.01 1.25
CA ASN A 39 4.04 -1.09 2.05
C ASN A 39 2.80 -1.33 1.18
N MET A 40 2.95 -1.32 -0.14
CA MET A 40 1.84 -1.52 -1.06
C MET A 40 1.44 -2.99 -1.12
N HIS A 41 0.13 -3.18 -1.14
CA HIS A 41 -0.54 -4.47 -1.21
C HIS A 41 -1.87 -4.28 -1.94
N LEU A 42 -2.45 -5.38 -2.43
CA LEU A 42 -3.82 -5.36 -2.95
C LEU A 42 -4.77 -5.83 -1.85
N THR A 43 -5.57 -4.90 -1.33
CA THR A 43 -6.62 -5.23 -0.36
C THR A 43 -7.73 -6.01 -1.03
N LEU A 44 -8.02 -7.21 -0.53
CA LEU A 44 -9.12 -8.05 -1.01
C LEU A 44 -10.41 -7.79 -0.25
N LYS A 45 -10.32 -7.58 1.07
CA LYS A 45 -11.48 -7.35 1.93
C LYS A 45 -11.12 -6.49 3.13
N PHE A 46 -11.91 -5.44 3.36
CA PHE A 46 -11.83 -4.65 4.59
C PHE A 46 -12.68 -5.31 5.67
N LEU A 47 -12.12 -5.49 6.87
CA LEU A 47 -12.79 -6.15 7.99
C LEU A 47 -13.24 -5.16 9.07
N GLY A 48 -12.73 -3.92 9.04
CA GLY A 48 -13.07 -2.91 10.03
C GLY A 48 -12.28 -3.08 11.33
N GLU A 49 -12.87 -2.62 12.42
CA GLU A 49 -12.29 -2.74 13.76
C GLU A 49 -12.62 -4.10 14.37
N ILE A 50 -11.58 -4.84 14.77
CA ILE A 50 -11.72 -6.13 15.46
C ILE A 50 -11.14 -6.03 16.87
N GLN A 51 -11.78 -6.68 17.85
CA GLN A 51 -11.21 -6.88 19.19
C GLN A 51 -10.15 -7.99 19.13
N GLU A 52 -8.97 -7.71 19.68
CA GLU A 52 -7.96 -8.73 19.87
C GLU A 52 -8.46 -9.70 20.95
N SER A 53 -8.65 -10.97 20.58
CA SER A 53 -8.94 -12.02 21.56
C SER A 53 -7.64 -12.34 22.29
N SER A 54 -7.49 -11.79 23.50
CA SER A 54 -6.43 -12.16 24.45
C SER A 54 -6.61 -13.57 24.99
#